data_AF-A0A354GF36-F1
#
_entry.id   AF-A0A354GF36-F1
#
_cell.length_a   1.000
_cell.length_b   1.000
_cell.length_c   1.000
_cell.angle_alpha   90.00
_cell.angle_beta   90.00
_cell.angle_gamma   90.00
#
_symmetry.space_group_name_H-M   'P 1'
#
loop_
_entity.id
_entity.type
_entity.pdbx_description
1 polymer ?
#
loop_
_entity_poly.entity_id
_entity_poly.type
_entity_poly.pdbx_seq_one_letter_code
_entity_poly.pdbx_strand_id
1 'polypeptide(L)'
;MFFFRNKALCGIGTFRSIYNKVKYPADIITNRDGETKFLSYEECNTKYGNINQEEYLSLKVVIRYSLARYKARLENINISRPIIPTLMECIFLTEKGCNKWTKIFRQSTSNKSIVRTEENWNTSLGTNQGVRFWDRCYQNIRDFYYDNKLKMFYYMIIRGTLKTNRIVHHHVINISPECTFCRESTETILHLFWSCRVTSAFLYTIQDYILMIFPNFDFATDQKEFIFGRRDEHIDSLFNFIIIHIKYFIWISRCDKKIPNTNAFYNWFKRELRIKKKCFEDSNRMLFLSTIDI
;
A
#
# COMPACT_ATOMS: atom_id res chain seq x y z
N MET A 1 16.60 -12.14 29.79
CA MET A 1 16.66 -10.73 29.34
C MET A 1 15.45 -10.00 29.92
N PHE A 2 15.66 -9.15 30.92
CA PHE A 2 14.57 -8.44 31.59
C PHE A 2 14.07 -7.31 30.68
N PHE A 3 12.85 -7.44 30.17
CA PHE A 3 12.25 -6.41 29.35
C PHE A 3 11.72 -5.30 30.26
N PHE A 4 12.50 -4.23 30.43
CA PHE A 4 11.92 -2.99 30.92
C PHE A 4 10.89 -2.54 29.91
N ARG A 5 9.61 -2.53 30.29
CA ARG A 5 8.60 -1.84 29.49
C ARG A 5 9.04 -0.38 29.39
N ASN A 6 9.42 0.06 28.18
CA ASN A 6 9.58 1.47 27.84
C ASN A 6 8.20 2.14 27.75
N LYS A 7 7.44 2.05 28.84
CA LYS A 7 6.22 2.84 29.05
C LYS A 7 6.68 4.18 29.60
N ALA A 8 6.07 5.27 29.12
CA ALA A 8 6.29 6.59 29.67
C ALA A 8 6.09 6.54 31.20
N LEU A 9 7.10 7.00 31.95
CA LEU A 9 7.09 6.97 33.41
C LEU A 9 6.10 7.96 34.01
N CYS A 10 5.97 9.12 33.37
CA CYS A 10 5.19 10.24 33.85
C CYS A 10 4.00 10.48 32.90
N GLY A 11 2.83 10.75 33.46
CA GLY A 11 1.64 11.16 32.71
C GLY A 11 1.43 12.68 32.80
N ILE A 12 0.52 13.22 31.99
CA ILE A 12 0.14 14.65 32.09
C ILE A 12 -0.44 14.88 33.49
N GLY A 13 0.27 15.64 34.33
CA GLY A 13 -0.15 15.99 35.69
C GLY A 13 0.70 15.40 36.83
N THR A 14 1.49 14.34 36.59
CA THR A 14 2.41 13.75 37.59
C THR A 14 3.87 14.12 37.27
N PHE A 15 4.59 14.62 38.28
CA PHE A 15 5.99 15.10 38.17
C PHE A 15 6.18 16.22 37.14
N ARG A 16 5.64 17.42 37.40
CA ARG A 16 5.54 18.51 36.41
C ARG A 16 6.90 18.99 35.91
N SER A 17 7.91 19.01 36.78
CA SER A 17 9.26 19.47 36.42
C SER A 17 10.03 18.42 35.60
N ILE A 18 9.64 17.15 35.68
CA ILE A 18 10.36 15.99 35.12
C ILE A 18 9.66 15.40 33.88
N TYR A 19 8.33 15.51 33.78
CA TYR A 19 7.50 14.86 32.76
C TYR A 19 8.01 15.04 31.32
N ASN A 20 8.38 16.25 30.93
CA ASN A 20 8.85 16.54 29.57
C ASN A 20 10.32 16.17 29.33
N LYS A 21 11.08 15.87 30.38
CA LYS A 21 12.55 15.71 30.36
C LYS A 21 12.98 14.25 30.47
N VAL A 22 12.34 13.48 31.35
CA VAL A 22 12.63 12.06 31.57
C VAL A 22 11.44 11.24 31.09
N LYS A 23 11.58 10.58 29.94
CA LYS A 23 10.50 9.81 29.33
C LYS A 23 10.53 8.35 29.79
N TYR A 24 11.72 7.79 29.93
CA TYR A 24 11.91 6.37 30.24
C TYR A 24 12.80 6.15 31.46
N PRO A 25 12.67 5.00 32.15
CA PRO A 25 13.52 4.67 33.30
C PRO A 25 15.02 4.66 32.96
N ALA A 26 15.35 4.27 31.73
CA ALA A 26 16.72 4.26 31.22
C ALA A 26 17.36 5.66 31.09
N ASP A 27 16.58 6.74 31.15
CA ASP A 27 17.09 8.11 31.01
C ASP A 27 17.80 8.63 32.26
N ILE A 28 17.49 8.03 33.42
CA ILE A 28 18.04 8.38 34.75
C ILE A 28 18.89 7.28 35.37
N ILE A 29 19.17 6.22 34.61
CA ILE A 29 20.08 5.14 34.99
C ILE A 29 21.35 5.29 34.15
N THR A 30 22.50 5.12 34.80
CA THR A 30 23.83 5.21 34.21
C THR A 30 24.61 3.95 34.56
N ASN A 31 25.35 3.44 33.58
CA ASN A 31 26.39 2.45 33.82
C ASN A 31 27.73 3.20 33.77
N ARG A 32 28.36 3.36 34.94
CA ARG A 32 29.73 3.88 35.08
C ARG A 32 30.49 2.85 35.90
N ASP A 33 31.70 2.50 35.45
CA ASP A 33 32.62 1.60 36.16
C ASP A 33 32.06 0.18 36.42
N GLY A 34 31.18 -0.31 35.54
CA GLY A 34 30.59 -1.66 35.65
C GLY A 34 29.40 -1.75 36.61
N GLU A 35 29.04 -0.67 37.31
CA GLU A 35 27.89 -0.61 38.20
C GLU A 35 26.73 0.20 37.59
N THR A 36 25.55 -0.41 37.57
CA THR A 36 24.33 0.23 37.10
C THR A 36 23.65 0.98 38.25
N LYS A 37 23.80 2.31 38.28
CA LYS A 37 23.25 3.19 39.32
C LYS A 37 22.30 4.23 38.76
N PHE A 38 21.43 4.75 39.62
CA PHE A 38 20.68 5.96 39.26
C PHE A 38 21.59 7.18 39.30
N LEU A 39 21.34 8.16 38.43
CA LEU A 39 22.00 9.47 38.50
C LEU A 39 21.82 10.10 39.89
N SER A 40 22.82 10.85 40.36
CA SER A 40 22.61 11.74 41.49
C SER A 40 21.63 12.87 41.11
N TYR A 41 21.09 13.58 42.09
CA TYR A 41 20.24 14.74 41.79
C TYR A 41 21.01 15.80 41.01
N GLU A 42 22.27 16.07 41.39
CA GLU A 42 23.14 17.03 40.73
C GLU A 42 23.46 16.65 39.29
N GLU A 43 23.73 15.36 39.03
CA GLU A 43 23.95 14.84 37.68
C GLU A 43 22.68 14.95 36.82
N CYS A 44 21.52 14.68 37.42
CA CYS A 44 20.23 14.79 36.74
C CYS A 44 19.90 16.26 36.41
N ASN A 45 20.14 17.17 37.36
CA ASN A 45 19.91 18.60 37.19
C ASN A 45 20.87 19.22 36.18
N THR A 46 22.14 18.79 36.16
CA THR A 46 23.11 19.18 35.12
C THR A 46 22.67 18.71 33.74
N LYS A 47 22.12 17.49 33.63
CA LYS A 47 21.75 16.89 32.34
C LYS A 47 20.46 17.46 31.74
N TYR A 48 19.46 17.77 32.57
CA TYR A 48 18.12 18.12 32.11
C TYR A 48 17.64 19.52 32.52
N GLY A 49 18.37 20.19 33.43
CA GLY A 49 18.12 21.55 33.92
C GLY A 49 16.86 21.67 34.78
N ASN A 50 16.90 22.49 35.84
CA ASN A 50 15.74 22.92 36.64
C ASN A 50 14.73 21.78 36.98
N ILE A 51 15.19 20.77 37.71
CA ILE A 51 14.36 19.65 38.19
C ILE A 51 14.06 19.86 39.68
N ASN A 52 12.81 19.61 40.10
CA ASN A 52 12.47 19.57 41.53
C ASN A 52 13.04 18.31 42.20
N GLN A 53 13.78 18.48 43.29
CA GLN A 53 14.43 17.41 44.04
C GLN A 53 13.45 16.38 44.62
N GLU A 54 12.30 16.82 45.15
CA GLU A 54 11.29 15.94 45.74
C GLU A 54 10.61 15.07 44.67
N GLU A 55 10.33 15.66 43.51
CA GLU A 55 9.79 14.94 42.36
C GLU A 55 10.79 13.87 41.89
N TYR A 56 12.09 14.18 41.88
CA TYR A 56 13.14 13.24 41.46
C TYR A 56 13.30 12.07 42.45
N LEU A 57 13.30 12.35 43.75
CA LEU A 57 13.35 11.32 44.78
C LEU A 57 12.13 10.39 44.71
N SER A 58 10.95 10.97 44.55
CA SER A 58 9.70 10.22 44.37
C SER A 58 9.75 9.33 43.12
N LEU A 59 10.28 9.84 42.00
CA LEU A 59 10.45 9.06 40.78
C LEU A 59 11.40 7.86 40.98
N LYS A 60 12.50 8.04 41.72
CA LYS A 60 13.41 6.93 42.09
C LYS A 60 12.69 5.84 42.87
N VAL A 61 11.83 6.22 43.82
CA VAL A 61 11.05 5.27 44.62
C VAL A 61 10.07 4.50 43.73
N VAL A 62 9.37 5.16 42.81
CA VAL A 62 8.42 4.52 41.88
C VAL A 62 9.14 3.49 41.00
N ILE A 63 10.33 3.81 40.49
CA ILE A 63 11.11 2.88 39.67
C ILE A 63 11.61 1.70 40.51
N ARG A 64 12.11 1.95 41.73
CA ARG A 64 12.52 0.88 42.67
C ARG A 64 11.37 -0.06 43.03
N TYR A 65 10.19 0.48 43.28
CA TYR A 65 9.00 -0.33 43.57
C TYR A 65 8.59 -1.17 42.35
N SER A 66 8.64 -0.57 41.15
CA SER A 66 8.37 -1.27 39.90
C SER A 66 9.37 -2.41 39.67
N LEU A 67 10.66 -2.18 39.90
CA LEU A 67 11.72 -3.19 39.84
C LEU A 67 11.48 -4.35 40.81
N ALA A 68 11.16 -4.03 42.07
CA ALA A 68 10.88 -5.02 43.11
C ALA A 68 9.68 -5.89 42.76
N ARG A 69 8.60 -5.30 42.20
CA ARG A 69 7.42 -6.04 41.73
C ARG A 69 7.77 -7.09 40.66
N TYR A 70 8.76 -6.79 39.82
CA TYR A 70 9.24 -7.71 38.79
C TYR A 70 10.43 -8.56 39.25
N LYS A 71 10.80 -8.56 40.55
CA LYS A 71 11.95 -9.28 41.11
C LYS A 71 13.28 -8.97 40.39
N ALA A 72 13.42 -7.75 39.86
CA ALA A 72 14.62 -7.29 39.17
C ALA A 72 15.47 -6.40 40.10
N ARG A 73 16.80 -6.57 40.07
CA ARG A 73 17.77 -5.69 40.71
C ARG A 73 18.37 -4.72 39.68
N LEU A 74 18.75 -3.52 40.10
CA LEU A 74 19.38 -2.53 39.21
C LEU A 74 20.68 -3.06 38.57
N GLU A 75 21.47 -3.80 39.33
CA GLU A 75 22.71 -4.44 38.90
C GLU A 75 22.52 -5.37 37.68
N ASN A 76 21.33 -5.95 37.52
CA ASN A 76 21.02 -6.89 36.44
C ASN A 76 20.50 -6.19 35.18
N ILE A 77 20.44 -4.86 35.14
CA ILE A 77 19.88 -4.08 34.02
C ILE A 77 21.03 -3.62 33.11
N ASN A 78 21.21 -4.30 31.99
CA ASN A 78 22.08 -3.81 30.92
C ASN A 78 21.31 -2.86 30.01
N ILE A 79 21.65 -1.57 30.06
CA ILE A 79 21.09 -0.57 29.15
C ILE A 79 21.98 -0.50 27.90
N SER A 80 21.59 -1.23 26.85
CA SER A 80 22.17 -1.06 25.52
C SER A 80 21.49 0.13 24.81
N ARG A 81 22.30 0.93 24.10
CA ARG A 81 21.82 1.97 23.18
C ARG A 81 22.20 1.56 21.76
N PRO A 82 21.34 1.77 20.75
CA PRO A 82 19.98 2.34 20.81
C PRO A 82 19.00 1.43 21.55
N ILE A 83 17.99 2.03 22.20
CA ILE A 83 16.94 1.27 22.89
C ILE A 83 16.06 0.61 21.84
N ILE A 84 16.16 -0.72 21.70
CA ILE A 84 15.32 -1.50 20.80
C ILE A 84 14.03 -1.90 21.56
N PRO A 85 12.82 -1.59 21.05
CA PRO A 85 11.60 -2.08 21.67
C PRO A 85 11.61 -3.60 21.78
N THR A 86 11.10 -4.14 22.89
CA THR A 86 10.99 -5.60 23.12
C THR A 86 10.40 -6.35 21.93
N LEU A 87 9.40 -5.76 21.27
CA LEU A 87 8.79 -6.35 20.08
C LEU A 87 9.80 -6.49 18.93
N MET A 88 10.66 -5.49 18.71
CA MET A 88 11.71 -5.54 17.69
C MET A 88 12.81 -6.54 18.03
N GLU A 89 13.20 -6.67 19.30
CA GLU A 89 14.11 -7.74 19.73
C GLU A 89 13.51 -9.13 19.46
N CYS A 90 12.23 -9.33 19.78
CA CYS A 90 11.52 -10.56 19.43
C CYS A 90 11.45 -10.81 17.91
N ILE A 91 11.33 -9.76 17.10
CA ILE A 91 11.37 -9.85 15.63
C ILE A 91 12.78 -10.26 15.17
N PHE A 92 13.84 -9.65 15.73
CA PHE A 92 15.23 -9.98 15.38
C PHE A 92 15.66 -11.38 15.82
N LEU A 93 15.03 -11.94 16.85
CA LEU A 93 15.23 -13.34 17.27
C LEU A 93 14.65 -14.36 16.28
N THR A 94 13.76 -13.96 15.37
CA THR A 94 13.24 -14.87 14.35
C THR A 94 14.20 -14.95 13.16
N GLU A 95 14.76 -16.13 12.90
CA GLU A 95 15.51 -16.41 11.67
C GLU A 95 14.63 -16.09 10.46
N LYS A 96 15.14 -15.17 9.62
CA LYS A 96 14.58 -14.64 8.36
C LYS A 96 13.11 -14.98 8.05
N GLY A 97 12.28 -13.94 8.02
CA GLY A 97 11.03 -13.94 7.27
C GLY A 97 9.89 -13.21 7.98
N CYS A 98 9.30 -12.23 7.31
CA CYS A 98 8.09 -11.56 7.77
C CYS A 98 6.84 -12.46 7.73
N ASN A 99 6.95 -13.73 7.30
CA ASN A 99 5.81 -14.63 7.10
C ASN A 99 5.07 -14.97 8.39
N LYS A 100 5.78 -15.27 9.49
CA LYS A 100 5.16 -15.55 10.79
C LYS A 100 4.37 -14.34 11.28
N TRP A 101 4.95 -13.16 11.19
CA TRP A 101 4.32 -11.90 11.55
C TRP A 101 3.15 -11.55 10.63
N THR A 102 3.31 -11.74 9.32
CA THR A 102 2.24 -11.56 8.33
C THR A 102 1.06 -12.47 8.62
N LYS A 103 1.29 -13.72 9.03
CA LYS A 103 0.23 -14.65 9.43
C LYS A 103 -0.52 -14.15 10.67
N ILE A 104 0.19 -13.66 11.69
CA ILE A 104 -0.41 -13.08 12.90
C ILE A 104 -1.20 -11.79 12.57
N PHE A 105 -0.64 -10.92 11.73
CA PHE A 105 -1.34 -9.73 11.25
C PHE A 105 -2.58 -10.08 10.42
N ARG A 106 -2.52 -11.11 9.57
CA ARG A 106 -3.67 -11.61 8.81
C ARG A 106 -4.77 -12.18 9.71
N GLN A 107 -4.41 -12.81 10.83
CA GLN A 107 -5.38 -13.32 11.81
C GLN A 107 -6.09 -12.19 12.58
N SER A 108 -5.46 -11.03 12.71
CA SER A 108 -5.99 -9.87 13.45
C SER A 108 -6.53 -8.75 12.54
N THR A 109 -6.32 -8.82 11.23
CA THR A 109 -6.81 -7.81 10.28
C THR A 109 -8.24 -8.12 9.87
N SER A 110 -9.11 -7.14 10.08
CA SER A 110 -10.49 -7.20 9.66
C SER A 110 -10.62 -6.89 8.17
N ASN A 111 -11.47 -7.64 7.45
CA ASN A 111 -11.81 -7.39 6.05
C ASN A 111 -12.55 -6.06 5.79
N LYS A 112 -12.77 -5.24 6.83
CA LYS A 112 -13.40 -3.90 6.74
C LYS A 112 -12.88 -3.03 5.61
N SER A 113 -11.56 -3.04 5.34
CA SER A 113 -10.98 -2.22 4.25
C SER A 113 -11.37 -2.71 2.85
N ILE A 114 -11.54 -4.03 2.68
CA ILE A 114 -11.94 -4.66 1.43
C ILE A 114 -13.43 -4.36 1.21
N VAL A 115 -14.27 -4.64 2.21
CA VAL A 115 -15.72 -4.35 2.17
C VAL A 115 -15.99 -2.88 1.85
N ARG A 116 -15.29 -1.95 2.51
CA ARG A 116 -15.42 -0.51 2.21
C ARG A 116 -15.05 -0.17 0.77
N THR A 117 -14.07 -0.86 0.20
CA THR A 117 -13.66 -0.65 -1.19
C THR A 117 -14.74 -1.14 -2.15
N GLU A 118 -15.32 -2.29 -1.89
CA GLU A 118 -16.44 -2.86 -2.65
C GLU A 118 -17.68 -1.95 -2.58
N GLU A 119 -17.99 -1.41 -1.40
CA GLU A 119 -19.08 -0.44 -1.20
C GLU A 119 -18.87 0.87 -1.98
N ASN A 120 -17.64 1.39 -1.99
CA ASN A 120 -17.30 2.57 -2.79
C ASN A 120 -17.52 2.32 -4.29
N TRP A 121 -17.16 1.11 -4.75
CA TRP A 121 -17.41 0.70 -6.13
C TRP A 121 -18.90 0.54 -6.42
N ASN A 122 -19.65 -0.12 -5.55
CA ASN A 122 -21.10 -0.26 -5.68
C ASN A 122 -21.78 1.11 -5.81
N THR A 123 -21.34 2.09 -5.00
CA THR A 123 -21.83 3.46 -5.08
C THR A 123 -21.48 4.11 -6.41
N SER A 124 -20.23 3.95 -6.88
CA SER A 124 -19.75 4.53 -8.13
C SER A 124 -20.42 3.92 -9.38
N LEU A 125 -20.80 2.64 -9.30
CA LEU A 125 -21.50 1.89 -10.36
C LEU A 125 -23.03 2.00 -10.25
N GLY A 126 -23.55 2.66 -9.22
CA GLY A 126 -24.99 2.81 -8.96
C GLY A 126 -25.74 1.50 -8.66
N THR A 127 -25.03 0.38 -8.48
CA THR A 127 -25.63 -0.95 -8.30
C THR A 127 -24.74 -1.82 -7.41
N ASN A 128 -25.35 -2.66 -6.57
CA ASN A 128 -24.62 -3.65 -5.78
C ASN A 128 -24.19 -4.82 -6.67
N GLN A 129 -22.88 -5.09 -6.74
CA GLN A 129 -22.34 -6.15 -7.60
C GLN A 129 -22.43 -7.56 -6.98
N GLY A 130 -22.54 -7.66 -5.65
CA GLY A 130 -22.59 -8.93 -4.91
C GLY A 130 -21.24 -9.64 -4.74
N VAL A 131 -21.20 -10.64 -3.85
CA VAL A 131 -19.95 -11.31 -3.43
C VAL A 131 -19.27 -12.07 -4.58
N ARG A 132 -20.04 -12.77 -5.40
CA ARG A 132 -19.51 -13.55 -6.55
C ARG A 132 -18.76 -12.68 -7.56
N PHE A 133 -19.21 -11.43 -7.75
CA PHE A 133 -18.52 -10.48 -8.60
C PHE A 133 -17.10 -10.21 -8.09
N TRP A 134 -16.99 -9.87 -6.81
CA TRP A 134 -15.74 -9.46 -6.19
C TRP A 134 -14.77 -10.64 -6.06
N ASP A 135 -15.27 -11.82 -5.69
CA ASP A 135 -14.49 -13.05 -5.67
C ASP A 135 -13.84 -13.32 -7.04
N ARG A 136 -14.59 -13.12 -8.12
CA ARG A 136 -14.06 -13.30 -9.47
C ARG A 136 -13.01 -12.24 -9.83
N CYS A 137 -13.21 -10.97 -9.47
CA CYS A 137 -12.20 -9.94 -9.65
C CYS A 137 -10.90 -10.25 -8.89
N TYR A 138 -10.99 -10.72 -7.65
CA TYR A 138 -9.83 -11.12 -6.84
C TYR A 138 -9.15 -12.38 -7.36
N GLN A 139 -9.94 -13.35 -7.84
CA GLN A 139 -9.41 -14.50 -8.54
C GLN A 139 -8.63 -14.09 -9.79
N ASN A 140 -9.18 -13.20 -10.63
CA ASN A 140 -8.49 -12.71 -11.82
C ASN A 140 -7.15 -12.03 -11.48
N ILE A 141 -7.07 -11.29 -10.37
CA ILE A 141 -5.78 -10.74 -9.89
C ILE A 141 -4.80 -11.86 -9.54
N ARG A 142 -5.25 -12.88 -8.81
CA ARG A 142 -4.41 -14.00 -8.41
C ARG A 142 -3.87 -14.73 -9.64
N ASP A 143 -4.76 -15.02 -10.58
CA ASP A 143 -4.51 -15.85 -11.75
C ASP A 143 -3.73 -15.07 -12.84
N PHE A 144 -3.57 -13.74 -12.70
CA PHE A 144 -2.71 -12.93 -13.56
C PHE A 144 -1.24 -13.36 -13.44
N TYR A 145 -0.65 -13.90 -14.50
CA TYR A 145 0.72 -14.46 -14.48
C TYR A 145 1.69 -13.87 -15.50
N TYR A 146 1.20 -13.19 -16.55
CA TYR A 146 2.01 -12.86 -17.73
C TYR A 146 2.69 -11.49 -17.71
N ASP A 147 2.33 -10.62 -16.76
CA ASP A 147 2.97 -9.32 -16.57
C ASP A 147 2.71 -8.75 -15.16
N ASN A 148 3.77 -8.59 -14.37
CA ASN A 148 3.64 -8.06 -13.01
C ASN A 148 3.24 -6.57 -12.97
N LYS A 149 3.61 -5.78 -13.99
CA LYS A 149 3.24 -4.35 -14.05
C LYS A 149 1.74 -4.24 -14.31
N LEU A 150 1.22 -5.01 -15.27
CA LEU A 150 -0.22 -5.04 -15.55
C LEU A 150 -1.02 -5.66 -14.39
N LYS A 151 -0.48 -6.69 -13.73
CA LYS A 151 -1.09 -7.27 -12.52
C LYS A 151 -1.26 -6.22 -11.42
N MET A 152 -0.20 -5.46 -11.13
CA MET A 152 -0.25 -4.39 -10.13
C MET A 152 -1.21 -3.27 -10.54
N PHE A 153 -1.21 -2.89 -11.81
CA PHE A 153 -2.13 -1.90 -12.35
C PHE A 153 -3.59 -2.36 -12.20
N TYR A 154 -3.91 -3.58 -12.61
CA TYR A 154 -5.25 -4.17 -12.47
C TYR A 154 -5.66 -4.25 -10.99
N TYR A 155 -4.76 -4.70 -10.11
CA TYR A 155 -4.99 -4.69 -8.67
C TYR A 155 -5.34 -3.30 -8.13
N MET A 156 -4.64 -2.25 -8.57
CA MET A 156 -4.93 -0.87 -8.15
C MET A 156 -6.29 -0.38 -8.65
N ILE A 157 -6.74 -0.84 -9.82
CA ILE A 157 -8.10 -0.59 -10.31
C ILE A 157 -9.11 -1.27 -9.38
N ILE A 158 -9.01 -2.58 -9.18
CA ILE A 158 -9.96 -3.32 -8.33
C ILE A 158 -10.01 -2.74 -6.92
N ARG A 159 -8.87 -2.37 -6.36
CA ARG A 159 -8.79 -1.76 -5.03
C ARG A 159 -9.21 -0.29 -4.97
N GLY A 160 -9.48 0.35 -6.11
CA GLY A 160 -9.83 1.77 -6.16
C GLY A 160 -8.69 2.70 -5.71
N THR A 161 -7.45 2.19 -5.67
CA THR A 161 -6.26 2.91 -5.17
C THR A 161 -5.41 3.51 -6.28
N LEU A 162 -5.82 3.37 -7.54
CA LEU A 162 -5.15 3.99 -8.67
C LEU A 162 -5.08 5.50 -8.48
N LYS A 163 -3.88 6.08 -8.59
CA LYS A 163 -3.55 7.46 -8.23
C LYS A 163 -4.06 8.48 -9.25
N THR A 164 -5.38 8.53 -9.40
CA THR A 164 -6.12 9.54 -10.18
C THR A 164 -6.05 10.91 -9.49
N ASN A 165 -6.31 12.00 -10.23
CA ASN A 165 -6.23 13.35 -9.65
C ASN A 165 -7.20 13.57 -8.49
N ARG A 166 -8.35 12.87 -8.47
CA ARG A 166 -9.23 12.81 -7.28
C ARG A 166 -8.50 12.40 -6.01
N ILE A 167 -7.52 11.49 -6.09
CA ILE A 167 -6.73 11.05 -4.93
C ILE A 167 -5.50 11.93 -4.76
N VAL A 168 -4.81 12.23 -5.84
CA VAL A 168 -3.50 12.90 -5.80
C VAL A 168 -3.60 14.34 -5.29
N HIS A 169 -4.65 15.08 -5.63
CA HIS A 169 -4.81 16.47 -5.19
C HIS A 169 -4.90 16.62 -3.66
N HIS A 170 -5.30 15.58 -2.93
CA HIS A 170 -5.32 15.58 -1.47
C HIS A 170 -3.93 15.43 -0.84
N HIS A 171 -2.93 14.95 -1.59
CA HIS A 171 -1.60 14.65 -1.08
C HIS A 171 -0.50 15.55 -1.64
N VAL A 172 -0.76 16.24 -2.75
CA VAL A 172 0.23 17.07 -3.45
C VAL A 172 -0.37 18.44 -3.70
N ILE A 173 0.37 19.46 -3.27
CA ILE A 173 0.01 20.87 -3.45
C ILE A 173 0.06 21.22 -4.95
N ASN A 174 -0.82 22.10 -5.43
CA ASN A 174 -0.90 22.57 -6.82
C ASN A 174 -1.33 21.54 -7.88
N ILE A 175 -2.02 20.46 -7.48
CA ILE A 175 -2.65 19.53 -8.43
C ILE A 175 -4.16 19.76 -8.42
N SER A 176 -4.74 20.04 -9.59
CA SER A 176 -6.19 20.12 -9.77
C SER A 176 -6.81 18.71 -9.72
N PRO A 177 -7.99 18.53 -9.11
CA PRO A 177 -8.73 17.26 -9.16
C PRO A 177 -9.29 16.93 -10.55
N GLU A 178 -9.26 17.87 -11.50
CA GLU A 178 -9.78 17.72 -12.86
C GLU A 178 -9.03 16.63 -13.66
N CYS A 179 -9.71 16.09 -14.67
CA CYS A 179 -9.15 15.12 -15.59
C CYS A 179 -7.95 15.68 -16.35
N THR A 180 -6.86 14.91 -16.39
CA THR A 180 -5.65 15.25 -17.14
C THR A 180 -5.94 15.44 -18.64
N PHE A 181 -6.97 14.79 -19.17
CA PHE A 181 -7.34 14.86 -20.58
C PHE A 181 -8.37 15.94 -20.89
N CYS A 182 -9.60 15.82 -20.38
CA CYS A 182 -10.67 16.74 -20.76
C CYS A 182 -10.67 18.05 -19.97
N ARG A 183 -10.09 18.06 -18.75
CA ARG A 183 -10.12 19.17 -17.78
C ARG A 183 -11.52 19.67 -17.37
N GLU A 184 -12.57 18.90 -17.64
CA GLU A 184 -13.96 19.35 -17.40
C GLU A 184 -14.60 18.70 -16.17
N SER A 185 -14.12 17.53 -15.76
CA SER A 185 -14.67 16.79 -14.64
C SER A 185 -13.57 16.16 -13.79
N THR A 186 -13.90 15.83 -12.55
CA THR A 186 -12.98 15.17 -11.63
C THR A 186 -12.44 13.87 -12.21
N GLU A 187 -11.12 13.68 -12.13
CA GLU A 187 -10.49 12.47 -12.60
C GLU A 187 -10.76 11.31 -11.64
N THR A 188 -11.77 10.50 -11.95
CA THR A 188 -12.02 9.21 -11.30
C THR A 188 -11.54 8.07 -12.20
N ILE A 189 -11.48 6.84 -11.69
CA ILE A 189 -11.15 5.66 -12.51
C ILE A 189 -12.19 5.48 -13.62
N LEU A 190 -13.47 5.59 -13.29
CA LEU A 190 -14.57 5.50 -14.26
C LEU A 190 -14.49 6.60 -15.31
N HIS A 191 -14.16 7.83 -14.89
CA HIS A 191 -14.02 8.93 -15.82
C HIS A 191 -12.83 8.75 -16.75
N LEU A 192 -11.65 8.50 -16.19
CA LEU A 192 -10.42 8.35 -16.96
C LEU A 192 -10.53 7.27 -18.05
N PHE A 193 -11.15 6.14 -17.73
CA PHE A 193 -11.20 4.98 -18.62
C PHE A 193 -12.46 4.85 -19.45
N TRP A 194 -13.57 5.50 -19.08
CA TRP A 194 -14.85 5.31 -19.78
C TRP A 194 -15.56 6.63 -20.13
N SER A 195 -15.89 7.47 -19.15
CA SER A 195 -16.75 8.64 -19.39
C SER A 195 -16.03 9.90 -19.87
N CYS A 196 -14.70 9.90 -19.92
CA CYS A 196 -13.94 11.01 -20.50
C CYS A 196 -14.07 11.03 -22.02
N ARG A 197 -14.57 12.15 -22.56
CA ARG A 197 -14.74 12.35 -24.01
C ARG A 197 -13.49 12.06 -24.83
N VAL A 198 -12.31 12.39 -24.29
CA VAL A 198 -11.01 12.17 -24.96
C VAL A 198 -10.70 10.68 -25.01
N THR A 199 -10.97 9.96 -23.92
CA THR A 199 -10.81 8.51 -23.87
C THR A 199 -11.83 7.83 -24.79
N SER A 200 -13.10 8.23 -24.77
CA SER A 200 -14.13 7.65 -25.65
C SER A 200 -13.80 7.85 -27.14
N ALA A 201 -13.35 9.05 -27.52
CA ALA A 201 -12.88 9.31 -28.88
C ALA A 201 -11.68 8.44 -29.26
N PHE A 202 -10.71 8.28 -28.35
CA PHE A 202 -9.58 7.39 -28.55
C PHE A 202 -10.02 5.93 -28.75
N LEU A 203 -10.93 5.42 -27.91
CA LEU A 203 -11.46 4.05 -28.02
C LEU A 203 -12.10 3.81 -29.39
N TYR A 204 -12.87 4.78 -29.90
CA TYR A 204 -13.45 4.71 -31.24
C TYR A 204 -12.37 4.59 -32.32
N THR A 205 -11.30 5.39 -32.23
CA THR A 205 -10.23 5.37 -33.25
C THR A 205 -9.39 4.10 -33.28
N ILE A 206 -9.27 3.37 -32.15
CA ILE A 206 -8.48 2.13 -32.11
C ILE A 206 -9.30 0.89 -32.46
N GLN A 207 -10.62 1.00 -32.52
CA GLN A 207 -11.52 -0.14 -32.76
C GLN A 207 -11.20 -0.83 -34.09
N ASP A 208 -11.09 -0.07 -35.18
CA ASP A 208 -10.78 -0.60 -36.52
C ASP A 208 -9.43 -1.33 -36.54
N TYR A 209 -8.44 -0.78 -35.82
CA TYR A 209 -7.11 -1.40 -35.71
C TYR A 209 -7.14 -2.72 -34.93
N ILE A 210 -7.88 -2.78 -33.82
CA ILE A 210 -8.05 -4.02 -33.06
C ILE A 210 -8.76 -5.07 -33.91
N LEU A 211 -9.81 -4.69 -34.65
CA LEU A 211 -10.53 -5.59 -35.54
C LEU A 211 -9.66 -6.08 -36.72
N MET A 212 -8.73 -5.25 -37.21
CA MET A 212 -7.78 -5.68 -38.24
C MET A 212 -6.85 -6.80 -37.74
N ILE A 213 -6.42 -6.75 -36.48
CA ILE A 213 -5.55 -7.77 -35.88
C ILE A 213 -6.36 -8.98 -35.39
N PHE A 214 -7.55 -8.72 -34.87
CA PHE A 214 -8.43 -9.70 -34.25
C PHE A 214 -9.85 -9.54 -34.85
N PRO A 215 -10.12 -10.14 -36.02
CA PRO A 215 -11.40 -9.95 -36.72
C PRO A 215 -12.64 -10.38 -35.93
N ASN A 216 -12.46 -11.36 -35.02
CA ASN A 216 -13.53 -11.88 -34.17
C ASN A 216 -13.60 -11.17 -32.80
N PHE A 217 -12.87 -10.06 -32.62
CA PHE A 217 -12.91 -9.32 -31.37
C PHE A 217 -14.22 -8.54 -31.25
N ASP A 218 -14.95 -8.80 -30.18
CA ASP A 218 -16.14 -8.04 -29.86
C ASP A 218 -15.80 -6.81 -29.00
N PHE A 219 -15.89 -5.64 -29.62
CA PHE A 219 -15.70 -4.36 -28.91
C PHE A 219 -16.96 -3.90 -28.17
N ALA A 220 -18.11 -4.59 -28.34
CA ALA A 220 -19.30 -4.31 -27.55
C ALA A 220 -19.02 -4.65 -26.09
N THR A 221 -18.80 -3.61 -25.30
CA THR A 221 -18.49 -3.72 -23.88
C THR A 221 -19.25 -2.65 -23.12
N ASP A 222 -19.82 -3.04 -21.98
CA ASP A 222 -20.35 -2.08 -21.04
C ASP A 222 -19.22 -1.46 -20.18
N GLN A 223 -19.53 -0.41 -19.42
CA GLN A 223 -18.56 0.21 -18.53
C GLN A 223 -17.94 -0.79 -17.54
N LYS A 224 -18.71 -1.78 -17.06
CA LYS A 224 -18.24 -2.72 -16.03
C LYS A 224 -17.25 -3.70 -16.63
N GLU A 225 -17.55 -4.27 -17.79
CA GLU A 225 -16.66 -5.15 -18.52
C GLU A 225 -15.40 -4.43 -18.96
N PHE A 226 -15.51 -3.17 -19.41
CA PHE A 226 -14.31 -2.41 -19.74
C PHE A 226 -13.42 -2.21 -18.51
N ILE A 227 -13.97 -1.85 -17.36
CA ILE A 227 -13.19 -1.57 -16.13
C ILE A 227 -12.63 -2.85 -15.50
N PHE A 228 -13.46 -3.88 -15.35
CA PHE A 228 -13.17 -5.11 -14.59
C PHE A 228 -12.81 -6.32 -15.47
N GLY A 229 -12.95 -6.23 -16.78
CA GLY A 229 -12.87 -7.38 -17.69
C GLY A 229 -14.16 -8.20 -17.71
N ARG A 230 -14.26 -9.09 -18.70
CA ARG A 230 -15.26 -10.16 -18.75
C ARG A 230 -14.94 -11.18 -17.65
N ARG A 231 -15.92 -11.41 -16.80
CA ARG A 231 -15.76 -12.18 -15.55
C ARG A 231 -15.99 -13.67 -15.77
N ASP A 232 -16.79 -14.02 -16.76
CA ASP A 232 -16.99 -15.37 -17.28
C ASP A 232 -15.76 -15.90 -18.02
N GLU A 233 -14.96 -15.02 -18.61
CA GLU A 233 -13.70 -15.38 -19.25
C GLU A 233 -12.51 -15.42 -18.25
N HIS A 234 -11.43 -16.12 -18.62
CA HIS A 234 -10.18 -16.11 -17.85
C HIS A 234 -9.38 -14.81 -18.09
N ILE A 235 -8.45 -14.45 -17.20
CA ILE A 235 -7.70 -13.18 -17.29
C ILE A 235 -6.78 -13.10 -18.51
N ASP A 236 -6.36 -14.24 -19.05
CA ASP A 236 -5.55 -14.35 -20.26
C ASP A 236 -6.39 -14.58 -21.54
N SER A 237 -7.72 -14.48 -21.45
CA SER A 237 -8.57 -14.46 -22.65
C SER A 237 -8.22 -13.28 -23.55
N LEU A 238 -8.53 -13.41 -24.84
CA LEU A 238 -8.32 -12.36 -25.84
C LEU A 238 -8.94 -11.03 -25.38
N PHE A 239 -10.19 -11.07 -24.90
CA PHE A 239 -10.90 -9.88 -24.45
C PHE A 239 -10.19 -9.20 -23.28
N ASN A 240 -9.98 -9.93 -22.19
CA ASN A 240 -9.37 -9.37 -20.98
C ASN A 240 -7.94 -8.89 -21.23
N PHE A 241 -7.20 -9.61 -22.09
CA PHE A 241 -5.86 -9.22 -22.52
C PHE A 241 -5.87 -7.88 -23.25
N ILE A 242 -6.71 -7.69 -24.28
CA ILE A 242 -6.73 -6.44 -25.05
C ILE A 242 -7.18 -5.27 -24.17
N ILE A 243 -8.25 -5.44 -23.41
CA ILE A 243 -8.82 -4.39 -22.58
C ILE A 243 -7.84 -3.92 -21.50
N ILE A 244 -7.08 -4.82 -20.86
CA ILE A 244 -6.07 -4.39 -19.87
C ILE A 244 -4.93 -3.60 -20.52
N HIS A 245 -4.52 -3.93 -21.75
CA HIS A 245 -3.48 -3.20 -22.47
C HIS A 245 -3.97 -1.82 -22.92
N ILE A 246 -5.22 -1.70 -23.40
CA ILE A 246 -5.82 -0.40 -23.74
C ILE A 246 -5.86 0.50 -22.49
N LYS A 247 -6.39 0.00 -21.36
CA LYS A 247 -6.42 0.74 -20.09
C LYS A 247 -5.02 1.15 -19.65
N TYR A 248 -4.05 0.26 -19.77
CA TYR A 248 -2.68 0.57 -19.38
C TYR A 248 -2.06 1.64 -20.27
N PHE A 249 -2.32 1.62 -21.58
CA PHE A 249 -1.87 2.66 -22.50
C PHE A 249 -2.47 4.03 -22.17
N ILE A 250 -3.77 4.07 -21.85
CA ILE A 250 -4.44 5.29 -21.38
C ILE A 250 -3.78 5.79 -20.09
N TRP A 251 -3.47 4.88 -19.16
CA TRP A 251 -2.83 5.22 -17.90
C TRP A 251 -1.42 5.80 -18.07
N ILE A 252 -0.57 5.20 -18.91
CA ILE A 252 0.77 5.75 -19.15
C ILE A 252 0.70 7.09 -19.90
N SER A 253 -0.22 7.24 -20.85
CA SER A 253 -0.46 8.52 -21.55
C SER A 253 -0.86 9.62 -20.55
N ARG A 254 -1.74 9.27 -19.59
CA ARG A 254 -2.10 10.15 -18.48
C ARG A 254 -0.91 10.51 -17.60
N CYS A 255 -0.05 9.54 -17.26
CA CYS A 255 1.15 9.80 -16.46
C CYS A 255 2.10 10.77 -17.17
N ASP A 256 2.21 10.66 -18.49
CA ASP A 256 3.01 11.55 -19.35
C ASP A 256 2.32 12.88 -19.66
N LYS A 257 1.09 13.10 -19.17
CA LYS A 257 0.23 14.25 -19.49
C LYS A 257 0.01 14.45 -21.00
N LYS A 258 0.01 13.35 -21.76
CA LYS A 258 -0.22 13.32 -23.20
C LYS A 258 -1.58 12.73 -23.49
N ILE A 259 -2.27 13.28 -24.49
CA ILE A 259 -3.49 12.68 -25.00
C ILE A 259 -3.13 11.34 -25.67
N PRO A 260 -3.87 10.25 -25.40
CA PRO A 260 -3.62 8.97 -26.04
C PRO A 260 -3.79 9.10 -27.56
N ASN A 261 -2.76 8.69 -28.29
CA ASN A 261 -2.70 8.78 -29.74
C ASN A 261 -2.78 7.38 -30.37
N THR A 262 -3.57 7.24 -31.43
CA THR A 262 -3.86 5.97 -32.12
C THR A 262 -2.60 5.32 -32.71
N ASN A 263 -1.74 6.10 -33.39
CA ASN A 263 -0.50 5.58 -33.98
C ASN A 263 0.52 5.18 -32.90
N ALA A 264 0.59 5.96 -31.83
CA ALA A 264 1.42 5.63 -30.68
C ALA A 264 0.92 4.34 -29.99
N PHE A 265 -0.40 4.17 -29.86
CA PHE A 265 -1.00 2.95 -29.34
C PHE A 265 -0.68 1.75 -30.23
N TYR A 266 -0.85 1.85 -31.55
CA TYR A 266 -0.47 0.79 -32.49
C TYR A 266 0.96 0.35 -32.22
N ASN A 267 1.92 1.26 -32.37
CA ASN A 267 3.34 0.91 -32.29
C ASN A 267 3.71 0.30 -30.93
N TRP A 268 3.13 0.83 -29.86
CA TRP A 268 3.29 0.29 -28.51
C TRP A 268 2.67 -1.11 -28.38
N PHE A 269 1.42 -1.29 -28.79
CA PHE A 269 0.67 -2.54 -28.64
C PHE A 269 1.25 -3.66 -29.52
N LYS A 270 1.67 -3.34 -30.75
CA LYS A 270 2.39 -4.27 -31.63
C LYS A 270 3.65 -4.82 -30.96
N ARG A 271 4.39 -3.96 -30.27
CA ARG A 271 5.58 -4.36 -29.51
C ARG A 271 5.23 -5.25 -28.33
N GLU A 272 4.20 -4.90 -27.56
CA GLU A 272 3.72 -5.74 -26.46
C GLU A 272 3.29 -7.13 -26.96
N LEU A 273 2.53 -7.20 -28.05
CA LEU A 273 2.13 -8.48 -28.67
C LEU A 273 3.34 -9.33 -29.08
N ARG A 274 4.35 -8.73 -29.72
CA ARG A 274 5.60 -9.44 -30.10
C ARG A 274 6.35 -9.99 -28.89
N ILE A 275 6.44 -9.20 -27.81
CA ILE A 275 7.08 -9.65 -26.58
C ILE A 275 6.32 -10.84 -25.99
N LYS A 276 4.99 -10.72 -25.85
CA LYS A 276 4.17 -11.79 -25.26
C LYS A 276 4.16 -13.04 -26.13
N LYS A 277 4.07 -12.91 -27.47
CA LYS A 277 4.15 -14.04 -28.40
C LYS A 277 5.44 -14.83 -28.18
N LYS A 278 6.60 -14.15 -28.14
CA LYS A 278 7.90 -14.79 -27.86
C LYS A 278 7.99 -15.42 -26.46
N CYS A 279 7.42 -14.78 -25.44
CA CYS A 279 7.45 -15.32 -24.08
C CYS A 279 6.59 -16.57 -23.88
N PHE A 280 5.56 -16.77 -24.71
CA PHE A 280 4.59 -17.86 -24.57
C PHE A 280 4.51 -18.77 -25.80
N GLU A 281 5.51 -18.72 -26.69
CA GLU A 281 5.57 -19.50 -27.93
C GLU A 281 5.51 -21.01 -27.67
N ASP A 282 6.24 -21.47 -26.64
CA ASP A 282 6.29 -22.88 -26.23
C ASP A 282 5.21 -23.25 -25.19
N SER A 283 4.27 -22.35 -24.91
CA SER A 283 3.25 -22.52 -23.87
C SER A 283 1.87 -22.78 -24.47
N ASN A 284 1.10 -23.68 -23.88
CA ASN A 284 -0.33 -23.83 -24.19
C ASN A 284 -1.20 -22.65 -23.68
N ARG A 285 -0.59 -21.52 -23.33
CA ARG A 285 -1.26 -20.35 -22.78
C ARG A 285 -1.25 -19.22 -23.80
N MET A 286 -2.29 -18.39 -23.80
CA MET A 286 -2.45 -17.30 -24.77
C MET A 286 -2.36 -17.75 -26.25
N LEU A 287 -3.01 -18.88 -26.57
CA LEU A 287 -2.97 -19.46 -27.91
C LEU A 287 -3.41 -18.50 -29.03
N PHE A 288 -4.27 -17.52 -28.72
CA PHE A 288 -4.66 -16.48 -29.68
C PHE A 288 -3.46 -15.68 -30.21
N LEU A 289 -2.32 -15.62 -29.50
CA LEU A 289 -1.11 -14.94 -29.95
C LEU A 289 -0.39 -15.68 -31.08
N SER A 290 -0.53 -17.00 -31.19
CA SER A 290 0.11 -17.79 -32.25
C SER A 290 -0.53 -17.50 -33.62
N THR A 291 -1.84 -17.23 -33.62
CA THR A 291 -2.64 -16.97 -34.83
C THR A 291 -2.39 -15.61 -35.48
N ILE A 292 -1.57 -14.75 -34.87
CA ILE A 292 -1.37 -13.38 -35.36
C ILE A 292 -0.05 -13.26 -36.14
N ASP A 293 -0.14 -12.76 -37.37
CA ASP A 293 1.02 -12.34 -38.18
C ASP A 293 1.40 -10.89 -37.86
N ILE A 294 2.45 -10.67 -37.05
CA ILE A 294 2.84 -9.36 -36.49
C ILE A 294 4.30 -8.96 -36.77
#